data_AF-A0A357G5Q8-F1
#
_entry.id   AF-A0A357G5Q8-F1
#
_cell.length_a   1.000
_cell.length_b   1.000
_cell.length_c   1.000
_cell.angle_alpha   90.00
_cell.angle_beta   90.00
_cell.angle_gamma   90.00
#
_symmetry.space_group_name_H-M   'P 1'
#
loop_
_entity.id
_entity.type
_entity.pdbx_description
1 polymer ?
#
loop_
_entity_poly.entity_id
_entity_poly.type
_entity_poly.pdbx_seq_one_letter_code
_entity_poly.pdbx_strand_id
1 'polypeptide(L)'
;ETEKILLEMEVSRDVSVREVYEAKNLSRVINYIRDKSKEKEIDKELILLLHQMLIGGINDEFAGRFRKIGEYVRVGTHVAPAPEKVVSMIEDILNYYINNLDGYFLD
;
A
#
# COMPACT_ATOMS: atom_id res chain seq x y z
N GLU A 1 -21.52 -1.45 -1.96
CA GLU A 1 -21.01 -2.12 -3.17
C GLU A 1 -19.79 -3.00 -2.86
N THR A 2 -18.78 -2.45 -2.20
CA THR A 2 -17.61 -3.17 -1.63
C THR A 2 -17.98 -4.34 -0.71
N GLU A 3 -18.96 -4.16 0.18
CA GLU A 3 -19.46 -5.26 1.04
C GLU A 3 -20.10 -6.39 0.23
N LYS A 4 -20.79 -6.08 -0.88
CA LYS A 4 -21.48 -7.07 -1.71
C LYS A 4 -20.49 -7.93 -2.51
N ILE A 5 -19.42 -7.31 -3.03
CA ILE A 5 -18.30 -8.00 -3.69
C ILE A 5 -17.61 -8.99 -2.73
N LEU A 6 -17.46 -8.61 -1.45
CA LEU A 6 -16.81 -9.45 -0.44
C LEU A 6 -17.69 -10.61 0.04
N LEU A 7 -19.02 -10.45 0.06
CA LEU A 7 -19.95 -11.43 0.61
C LEU A 7 -20.51 -12.42 -0.42
N GLU A 8 -20.79 -12.00 -1.65
CA GLU A 8 -21.56 -12.84 -2.58
C GLU A 8 -20.72 -13.55 -3.65
N MET A 9 -19.47 -13.16 -3.92
CA MET A 9 -18.65 -13.67 -5.05
C MET A 9 -19.37 -13.67 -6.43
N GLU A 10 -20.60 -13.16 -6.54
CA GLU A 10 -21.31 -12.90 -7.78
C GLU A 10 -20.89 -11.52 -8.27
N VAL A 11 -20.00 -11.53 -9.25
CA VAL A 11 -19.63 -10.34 -9.99
C VAL A 11 -20.87 -9.89 -10.76
N SER A 12 -21.54 -8.85 -10.24
CA SER A 12 -22.52 -8.06 -10.99
C SER A 12 -21.95 -7.75 -12.38
N ARG A 13 -22.79 -7.78 -13.43
CA ARG A 13 -22.37 -7.53 -14.83
C ARG A 13 -21.61 -6.21 -15.04
N ASP A 14 -21.68 -5.28 -14.09
CA ASP A 14 -21.06 -3.96 -14.15
C ASP A 14 -19.75 -3.82 -13.37
N VAL A 15 -19.24 -4.87 -12.69
CA VAL A 15 -17.99 -4.78 -11.92
C VAL A 15 -16.84 -5.43 -12.69
N SER A 16 -15.75 -4.69 -12.88
CA SER A 16 -14.55 -5.22 -13.52
C SER A 16 -13.81 -6.19 -12.60
N VAL A 17 -13.13 -7.18 -13.21
CA VAL A 17 -12.25 -8.10 -12.48
C VAL A 17 -11.23 -7.34 -11.62
N ARG A 18 -10.72 -6.21 -12.13
CA ARG A 18 -9.79 -5.35 -11.43
C ARG A 18 -10.38 -4.78 -10.13
N GLU A 19 -11.60 -4.25 -10.16
CA GLU A 19 -12.27 -3.73 -8.96
C GLU A 19 -12.51 -4.81 -7.90
N VAL A 20 -12.80 -6.05 -8.35
CA VAL A 20 -12.91 -7.20 -7.44
C VAL A 20 -11.58 -7.46 -6.74
N TYR A 21 -10.45 -7.44 -7.47
CA TYR A 21 -9.13 -7.59 -6.87
C TYR A 21 -8.79 -6.44 -5.93
N GLU A 22 -9.10 -5.18 -6.29
CA GLU A 22 -8.85 -4.01 -5.45
C GLU A 22 -9.60 -4.10 -4.11
N ALA A 23 -10.89 -4.44 -4.14
CA ALA A 23 -11.70 -4.62 -2.93
C ALA A 23 -11.19 -5.79 -2.05
N LYS A 24 -10.88 -6.92 -2.68
CA LYS A 24 -10.39 -8.13 -1.98
C LYS A 24 -9.02 -7.90 -1.34
N ASN A 25 -8.11 -7.26 -2.07
CA ASN A 25 -6.76 -6.98 -1.60
C ASN A 25 -6.78 -5.96 -0.46
N LEU A 26 -7.58 -4.89 -0.58
CA LEU A 26 -7.75 -3.92 0.50
C LEU A 26 -8.25 -4.57 1.79
N SER A 27 -9.26 -5.44 1.70
CA SER A 27 -9.77 -6.21 2.85
C SER A 27 -8.66 -7.05 3.51
N ARG A 28 -7.84 -7.74 2.71
CA ARG A 28 -6.69 -8.51 3.21
C ARG A 28 -5.65 -7.65 3.91
N VAL A 29 -5.32 -6.49 3.33
CA VAL A 29 -4.36 -5.54 3.92
C VAL A 29 -4.86 -5.01 5.26
N ILE A 30 -6.12 -4.60 5.34
CA ILE A 30 -6.73 -4.11 6.59
C ILE A 30 -6.68 -5.18 7.69
N ASN A 31 -7.07 -6.43 7.36
CA ASN A 31 -7.02 -7.53 8.33
C ASN A 31 -5.58 -7.81 8.79
N TYR A 32 -4.62 -7.80 7.88
CA TYR A 32 -3.21 -7.97 8.24
C TYR A 32 -2.71 -6.86 9.17
N ILE A 33 -3.04 -5.60 8.89
CA ILE A 33 -2.65 -4.47 9.72
C ILE A 33 -3.28 -4.57 11.12
N ARG A 34 -4.55 -4.98 11.19
CA ARG A 34 -5.27 -5.12 12.45
C ARG A 34 -4.67 -6.22 13.34
N ASP A 35 -4.35 -7.35 12.73
CA ASP A 35 -4.09 -8.59 13.45
C ASP A 35 -2.59 -8.90 13.62
N LYS A 36 -1.75 -8.51 12.65
CA LYS A 36 -0.35 -8.97 12.57
C LYS A 36 0.68 -7.85 12.56
N SER A 37 0.36 -6.68 11.97
CA SER A 37 1.37 -5.61 11.85
C SER A 37 1.66 -4.89 13.17
N LYS A 38 0.88 -5.12 14.23
CA LYS A 38 1.11 -4.53 15.56
C LYS A 38 2.24 -5.22 16.34
N GLU A 39 2.69 -6.39 15.89
CA GLU A 39 3.72 -7.18 16.54
C GLU A 39 5.14 -6.76 16.14
N LYS A 40 5.27 -5.90 15.14
CA LYS A 40 6.55 -5.46 14.58
C LYS A 40 6.52 -3.95 14.35
N GLU A 41 7.62 -3.27 14.66
CA GLU A 41 7.80 -1.87 14.26
C GLU A 41 7.74 -1.73 12.73
N ILE A 42 7.27 -0.58 12.26
CA ILE A 42 7.19 -0.32 10.83
C ILE A 42 8.58 -0.20 10.22
N ASP A 43 8.82 -1.00 9.19
CA ASP A 43 10.03 -0.94 8.39
C ASP A 43 9.73 -1.01 6.89
N LYS A 44 10.78 -0.87 6.10
CA LYS A 44 10.72 -0.87 4.63
C LYS A 44 10.13 -2.18 4.10
N GLU A 45 10.53 -3.30 4.69
CA GLU A 45 10.09 -4.63 4.32
C GLU A 45 8.59 -4.80 4.56
N LEU A 46 8.08 -4.30 5.68
CA LEU A 46 6.64 -4.30 5.97
C LEU A 46 5.88 -3.41 4.98
N ILE A 47 6.38 -2.21 4.66
CA ILE A 47 5.76 -1.33 3.65
C ILE A 47 5.66 -2.04 2.30
N LEU A 48 6.74 -2.69 1.85
CA LEU A 48 6.76 -3.42 0.58
C LEU A 48 5.85 -4.66 0.61
N LEU A 49 5.78 -5.37 1.75
CA LEU A 49 4.84 -6.48 1.93
C LEU A 49 3.40 -6.02 1.79
N LEU A 50 3.01 -4.94 2.48
CA LEU A 50 1.66 -4.38 2.39
C LEU A 50 1.35 -3.92 0.97
N HIS A 51 2.31 -3.30 0.27
CA HIS A 51 2.17 -2.91 -1.13
C HIS A 51 1.97 -4.13 -2.04
N GLN A 52 2.76 -5.19 -1.88
CA GLN A 52 2.59 -6.47 -2.60
C GLN A 52 1.19 -7.04 -2.39
N MET A 53 0.70 -7.05 -1.14
CA MET A 53 -0.63 -7.54 -0.81
C MET A 53 -1.74 -6.69 -1.43
N LEU A 54 -1.53 -5.38 -1.55
CA LEU A 54 -2.51 -4.44 -2.08
C LEU A 54 -2.67 -4.55 -3.60
N ILE A 55 -1.56 -4.60 -4.35
CA ILE A 55 -1.59 -4.54 -5.81
C ILE A 55 -1.26 -5.86 -6.53
N GLY A 56 -0.92 -6.90 -5.77
CA GLY A 56 -0.70 -8.24 -6.31
C GLY A 56 -1.95 -8.80 -7.00
N GLY A 57 -1.77 -9.39 -8.18
CA GLY A 57 -2.86 -9.83 -9.06
C GLY A 57 -3.57 -8.71 -9.82
N ILE A 58 -3.25 -7.43 -9.55
CA ILE A 58 -3.68 -6.27 -10.37
C ILE A 58 -2.53 -5.84 -11.28
N ASN A 59 -1.35 -5.63 -10.70
CA ASN A 59 -0.14 -5.33 -11.46
C ASN A 59 1.11 -5.87 -10.75
N ASP A 60 1.44 -7.12 -11.05
CA ASP A 60 2.56 -7.82 -10.44
C ASP A 60 3.94 -7.26 -10.84
N GLU A 61 4.03 -6.49 -11.93
CA GLU A 61 5.28 -5.83 -12.32
C GLU A 61 5.70 -4.77 -11.29
N PHE A 62 4.75 -4.11 -10.63
CA PHE A 62 5.01 -3.06 -9.64
C PHE A 62 4.82 -3.53 -8.20
N ALA A 63 4.19 -4.68 -7.99
CA ALA A 63 3.90 -5.20 -6.66
C ALA A 63 5.18 -5.36 -5.83
N GLY A 64 5.12 -4.90 -4.58
CA GLY A 64 6.18 -5.17 -3.60
C GLY A 64 7.54 -4.52 -3.85
N ARG A 65 7.64 -3.48 -4.70
CA ARG A 65 8.91 -2.78 -4.94
C ARG A 65 8.76 -1.27 -5.01
N PHE A 66 9.88 -0.57 -4.79
CA PHE A 66 9.98 0.86 -5.09
C PHE A 66 10.08 1.12 -6.60
N ARG A 67 9.86 2.39 -6.96
CA ARG A 67 9.99 2.87 -8.33
C ARG A 67 11.44 2.77 -8.81
N LYS A 68 11.63 2.28 -10.03
CA LYS A 68 12.92 2.20 -10.72
C LYS A 68 13.20 3.49 -11.50
N ILE A 69 14.46 3.69 -11.90
CA ILE A 69 14.85 4.79 -12.80
C ILE A 69 13.97 4.76 -14.05
N GLY A 70 13.40 5.91 -14.42
CA GLY A 70 12.42 6.02 -15.50
C GLY A 70 10.96 5.95 -15.05
N GLU A 71 10.67 5.51 -13.82
CA GLU A 71 9.31 5.43 -13.29
C GLU A 71 8.95 6.70 -12.48
N TYR A 72 8.48 7.73 -13.19
CA TYR A 72 8.06 9.01 -12.60
C TYR A 72 6.55 9.06 -12.37
N VAL A 73 6.13 9.72 -11.28
CA VAL A 73 4.71 9.83 -10.90
C VAL A 73 4.32 11.30 -10.78
N ARG A 74 3.18 11.66 -11.37
CA ARG A 74 2.52 12.96 -11.23
C ARG A 74 1.06 12.73 -10.90
N VAL A 75 0.55 13.49 -9.92
CA VAL A 75 -0.86 13.50 -9.55
C VAL A 75 -1.35 14.95 -9.59
N GLY A 76 -2.18 15.27 -10.58
CA GLY A 76 -2.57 16.66 -10.85
C GLY A 76 -1.34 17.54 -11.12
N THR A 77 -1.15 18.57 -10.30
CA THR A 77 0.01 19.48 -10.36
C THR A 77 1.20 19.00 -9.52
N HIS A 78 1.01 18.02 -8.63
CA HIS A 78 2.07 17.51 -7.78
C HIS A 78 2.95 16.51 -8.53
N VAL A 79 4.26 16.74 -8.49
CA VAL A 79 5.28 15.83 -9.01
C VAL A 79 5.94 15.14 -7.84
N ALA A 80 5.80 13.81 -7.77
CA ALA A 80 6.42 13.02 -6.72
C ALA A 80 7.96 13.04 -6.85
N PRO A 81 8.70 12.73 -5.78
CA PRO A 81 10.15 12.61 -5.83
C PRO A 81 10.63 11.68 -6.96
N ALA A 82 11.79 11.98 -7.51
CA ALA A 82 12.44 11.13 -8.51
C ALA A 82 12.71 9.73 -7.91
N PRO A 83 12.58 8.64 -8.69
CA PRO A 83 12.71 7.27 -8.20
C PRO A 83 14.02 7.01 -7.45
N GLU A 84 15.11 7.66 -7.87
CA GLU A 84 16.45 7.57 -7.27
C GLU A 84 16.48 8.06 -5.81
N LYS A 85 15.54 8.92 -5.42
CA LYS A 85 15.44 9.50 -4.07
C LYS A 85 14.43 8.80 -3.17
N VAL A 86 13.57 7.94 -3.72
CA VAL A 86 12.44 7.38 -2.97
C VAL A 86 12.91 6.56 -1.77
N VAL A 87 13.91 5.70 -1.97
CA VAL A 87 14.39 4.80 -0.89
C VAL A 87 14.98 5.61 0.26
N SER A 88 15.88 6.56 -0.03
CA SER A 88 16.50 7.39 1.02
C SER A 88 15.46 8.23 1.76
N MET A 89 14.49 8.81 1.03
CA MET A 89 13.43 9.61 1.67
C MET A 89 12.53 8.77 2.58
N ILE A 90 12.24 7.51 2.21
CA ILE A 90 11.48 6.60 3.07
C ILE A 90 12.30 6.26 4.33
N GLU A 91 13.59 5.99 4.19
CA GLU A 91 14.48 5.72 5.32
C GLU A 91 14.55 6.93 6.26
N ASP A 92 14.69 8.15 5.72
CA ASP A 92 14.67 9.39 6.51
C ASP A 92 13.36 9.57 7.28
N ILE A 93 12.21 9.32 6.62
CA ILE A 93 10.89 9.43 7.26
C ILE A 93 10.68 8.37 8.33
N LEU A 94 11.09 7.11 8.08
CA LEU A 94 10.98 6.03 9.06
C LEU A 94 11.84 6.34 10.29
N ASN A 95 13.08 6.78 10.08
CA ASN A 95 13.97 7.19 11.16
C ASN A 95 13.35 8.35 11.96
N TYR A 96 12.83 9.36 11.28
CA TYR A 96 12.17 10.47 11.95
C TYR A 96 10.96 10.01 12.77
N TYR A 97 10.09 9.17 12.18
CA TYR A 97 8.89 8.66 12.83
C TYR A 97 9.22 7.87 14.09
N ILE A 98 10.17 6.93 14.01
CA ILE A 98 10.59 6.10 15.16
C ILE A 98 11.18 6.97 16.27
N ASN A 99 11.98 7.97 15.94
CA ASN A 99 12.59 8.86 16.94
C ASN A 99 11.62 9.92 17.52
N ASN A 100 10.43 10.08 16.95
CA ASN A 100 9.43 11.07 17.39
C ASN A 100 8.06 10.43 17.64
N LEU A 101 8.02 9.15 18.05
CA LEU A 101 6.78 8.40 18.30
C LEU A 101 5.81 9.15 19.24
N ASP A 102 6.35 9.83 20.26
CA ASP A 102 5.57 10.61 21.24
C ASP A 102 4.84 11.83 20.62
N GLY A 103 5.19 12.24 19.40
CA GLY A 103 4.52 13.33 18.69
C GLY A 103 3.31 12.88 17.86
N TYR A 104 3.09 11.58 17.73
CA TYR A 104 2.12 10.97 16.80
C TYR A 104 1.07 10.11 17.51
N PHE A 105 0.59 10.55 18.66
CA PHE A 105 -0.56 9.91 19.31
C PHE A 105 -1.81 10.08 18.44
N LEU A 106 -2.45 8.96 18.12
CA LEU A 106 -3.82 8.91 17.60
C LEU A 106 -4.74 8.95 18.81
N ASP A 107 -5.16 10.15 19.22
CA ASP A 107 -6.36 10.31 20.06
C ASP A 107 -7.61 9.76 19.35
#